data_AF-A0A8J7T4P5-F1
#
_entry.id   AF-A0A8J7T4P5-F1
#
_cell.length_a   1.000
_cell.length_b   1.000
_cell.length_c   1.000
_cell.angle_alpha   90.00
_cell.angle_beta   90.00
_cell.angle_gamma   90.00
#
_symmetry.space_group_name_H-M   'P 1'
#
loop_
_entity.id
_entity.type
_entity.pdbx_description
1 polymer ?
#
loop_
_entity_poly.entity_id
_entity_poly.type
_entity_poly.pdbx_seq_one_letter_code
_entity_poly.pdbx_strand_id
1 'polypeptide(L)' 'MFIQTESTPNPATLKFLPGQSVLETGTADFPSPDTAASSPLARRIFGVDGVTGVFLGT' A
#
# COMPACT_ATOMS: atom_id res chain seq x y z
N MET A 1 -15.56 5.74 3.96
CA MET A 1 -15.13 4.54 3.19
C MET A 1 -14.68 3.48 4.18
N PHE A 2 -15.05 2.22 3.98
CA PHE A 2 -14.63 1.10 4.83
C PHE A 2 -13.47 0.36 4.15
N ILE A 3 -12.42 0.01 4.90
CA ILE A 3 -11.27 -0.73 4.40
C ILE A 3 -11.25 -2.08 5.11
N GLN A 4 -11.34 -3.16 4.34
CA GLN A 4 -11.16 -4.52 4.86
C GLN A 4 -9.68 -4.86 4.93
N THR A 5 -9.30 -5.74 5.86
CA THR A 5 -7.93 -6.22 6.00
C THR A 5 -7.89 -7.74 5.88
N GLU A 6 -6.91 -8.24 5.13
CA GLU A 6 -6.62 -9.67 5.01
C GLU A 6 -5.21 -9.93 5.52
N SER A 7 -5.09 -10.93 6.40
CA SER A 7 -3.78 -11.44 6.81
C SER A 7 -3.08 -12.06 5.61
N THR A 8 -1.76 -11.86 5.54
CA THR A 8 -0.93 -12.51 4.53
C THR A 8 -0.06 -13.60 5.17
N PRO A 9 0.47 -14.56 4.41
CA PRO A 9 1.41 -15.55 4.95
C PRO A 9 2.69 -14.92 5.55
N ASN A 10 3.04 -13.70 5.12
CA ASN A 10 4.16 -12.96 5.69
C ASN A 10 3.65 -12.13 6.90
N PRO A 11 4.10 -12.41 8.13
CA PRO A 11 3.64 -11.73 9.33
C PRO A 11 4.02 -10.23 9.37
N ALA A 12 5.00 -9.81 8.58
CA ALA A 12 5.39 -8.40 8.47
C ALA A 12 4.49 -7.60 7.52
N THR A 13 3.51 -8.23 6.85
CA THR A 13 2.66 -7.57 5.86
C THR A 13 1.17 -7.83 6.11
N LEU A 14 0.37 -6.78 5.95
CA LEU A 14 -1.09 -6.83 5.99
C LEU A 14 -1.65 -6.30 4.67
N LYS A 15 -2.64 -6.98 4.11
CA LYS A 15 -3.28 -6.55 2.86
C LYS A 15 -4.52 -5.74 3.18
N PHE A 16 -4.67 -4.59 2.52
CA PHE A 16 -5.80 -3.68 2.69
C PHE A 16 -6.65 -3.67 1.42
N LEU A 17 -7.96 -3.85 1.59
CA LEU A 17 -8.96 -3.88 0.53
C LEU A 17 -9.92 -2.69 0.71
N PRO A 18 -9.69 -1.57 0.03
CA PRO A 18 -10.50 -0.36 0.19
C PRO A 18 -11.87 -0.42 -0.50
N GLY A 19 -12.17 -1.52 -1.22
CA GLY A 19 -13.42 -1.69 -1.97
C GLY A 19 -13.52 -0.86 -3.25
N GLN A 20 -12.42 -0.23 -3.66
CA GLN A 20 -12.28 0.54 -4.90
C GLN A 20 -10.90 0.27 -5.51
N SER A 21 -10.79 0.38 -6.83
CA SER A 21 -9.50 0.22 -7.53
C SER A 21 -8.53 1.31 -7.12
N VAL A 22 -7.33 0.92 -6.71
CA VAL A 22 -6.25 1.83 -6.34
C VAL A 22 -5.37 2.15 -7.55
N LEU A 23 -5.11 1.14 -8.38
CA LEU A 23 -4.48 1.27 -9.69
C LEU A 23 -5.46 0.84 -10.77
N GLU A 24 -5.46 1.54 -11.92
CA GLU A 24 -6.28 1.14 -13.07
C GLU A 24 -5.75 -0.15 -13.72
N THR A 25 -4.44 -0.37 -13.71
CA THR A 25 -3.81 -1.58 -14.26
C THR A 25 -2.45 -1.83 -13.61
N GLY A 26 -2.09 -3.09 -13.44
CA GLY A 26 -0.76 -3.50 -12.99
C GLY A 26 -0.53 -3.35 -11.49
N THR A 27 0.74 -3.28 -11.10
CA THR A 27 1.16 -3.18 -9.70
C THR A 27 2.26 -2.13 -9.57
N ALA A 28 2.36 -1.53 -8.40
CA ALA A 28 3.42 -0.59 -8.07
C ALA A 28 4.02 -0.96 -6.72
N ASP A 29 5.32 -1.19 -6.71
CA ASP A 29 6.08 -1.53 -5.51
C ASP A 29 6.91 -0.33 -5.05
N PHE A 30 6.81 -0.01 -3.77
CA PHE A 30 7.52 1.08 -3.12
C PHE A 30 8.25 0.50 -1.90
N PRO A 31 9.52 0.08 -2.05
CA PRO A 31 10.29 -0.50 -0.95
C PRO A 31 10.81 0.55 0.05
N SER A 32 10.71 1.85 -0.26
CA SER A 32 11.08 2.94 0.65
C SER A 32 10.30 4.23 0.37
N PRO A 33 10.24 5.17 1.34
CA PRO A 33 9.58 6.48 1.15
C PRO A 33 10.07 7.27 -0.07
N ASP A 34 11.36 7.15 -0.42
CA ASP A 34 11.96 7.88 -1.55
C ASP A 34 11.36 7.46 -2.90
N THR A 35 11.01 6.18 -3.02
CA THR A 35 10.39 5.61 -4.23
C THR A 35 8.93 6.00 -4.38
N ALA A 36 8.29 6.47 -3.31
CA ALA A 36 6.85 6.81 -3.28
C ALA A 36 6.51 8.09 -4.04
N ALA A 37 7.50 8.77 -4.64
CA ALA A 37 7.31 10.08 -5.24
C ALA A 37 6.23 10.14 -6.33
N SER A 38 6.04 9.04 -7.05
CA SER A 38 5.05 8.89 -8.13
C SER A 38 3.62 8.63 -7.63
N SER A 39 3.42 8.35 -6.33
CA SER A 39 2.09 8.06 -5.77
C SER A 39 1.81 8.91 -4.53
N PRO A 40 0.87 9.88 -4.62
CA PRO A 40 0.42 10.64 -3.46
C PRO A 40 -0.14 9.76 -2.34
N LEU A 41 -0.73 8.61 -2.69
CA LEU A 41 -1.23 7.64 -1.73
C LEU A 41 -0.07 6.93 -1.00
N ALA A 42 0.92 6.40 -1.74
CA ALA A 42 2.06 5.73 -1.13
C ALA A 42 2.82 6.67 -0.19
N ARG A 43 3.05 7.92 -0.61
CA ARG A 43 3.65 8.98 0.25
C ARG A 43 2.91 9.17 1.57
N ARG A 44 1.58 9.20 1.53
CA ARG A 44 0.76 9.36 2.75
C ARG A 44 0.82 8.12 3.65
N ILE A 45 0.85 6.92 3.06
CA ILE A 45 0.96 5.67 3.83
C ILE A 45 2.32 5.59 4.54
N PHE A 46 3.41 6.01 3.90
CA PHE A 46 4.72 6.11 4.56
C PHE A 46 4.80 7.14 5.69
N GLY A 47 3.84 8.06 5.79
CA GLY A 47 3.72 8.97 6.93
C GLY A 47 3.17 8.31 8.20
N VAL A 48 2.76 7.04 8.14
CA VAL A 48 2.31 6.27 9.30
C VAL A 48 3.49 5.57 9.92
N ASP A 49 3.68 5.76 11.22
CA ASP A 49 4.77 5.14 11.98
C ASP A 49 4.78 3.61 11.84
N GLY A 50 5.96 3.05 11.56
CA GLY A 50 6.16 1.61 11.41
C GLY A 50 5.94 1.07 9.98
N VAL A 51 5.49 1.89 9.02
CA VAL A 51 5.43 1.49 7.62
C VAL A 51 6.82 1.50 7.00
N THR A 52 7.29 0.35 6.54
CA THR A 52 8.61 0.18 5.91
C THR A 52 8.54 -0.06 4.40
N GLY A 53 7.37 -0.43 3.86
CA GLY A 53 7.16 -0.64 2.43
C GLY A 53 5.67 -0.58 2.07
N VAL A 54 5.37 -0.21 0.82
CA VAL A 54 4.00 -0.10 0.30
C VAL A 54 3.93 -0.79 -1.05
N PHE A 55 2.96 -1.69 -1.21
CA PHE A 55 2.65 -2.33 -2.48
C PHE A 55 1.21 -1.99 -2.87
N LEU A 56 1.02 -1.45 -4.08
CA LEU A 56 -0.29 -1.15 -4.64
C LEU A 56 -0.62 -2.12 -5.76
N GLY A 57 -1.83 -2.67 -5.71
CA GLY A 57 -2.41 -3.51 -6.75
C GLY A 57 -3.72 -2.92 -7.29
N THR A 58 -4.30 -3.61 -8.25
CA THR A 58 -5.64 -3.35 -8.81
C THR A 58 -6.75 -3.81 -7.88
#